data_AF-A0A087S4B7-F1
#
_entry.id   AF-A0A087S4B7-F1
#
_cell.length_a   1.000
_cell.length_b   1.000
_cell.length_c   1.000
_cell.angle_alpha   90.00
_cell.angle_beta   90.00
_cell.angle_gamma   90.00
#
_symmetry.space_group_name_H-M   'P 1'
#
loop_
_entity.id
_entity.type
_entity.pdbx_description
1 polymer ?
#
loop_
_entity_poly.entity_id
_entity_poly.type
_entity_poly.pdbx_seq_one_letter_code
_entity_poly.pdbx_strand_id
1 'polypeptide(L)'
;ISVEEGEEIPGYGQTLQIIVIGVSQTVDIDIISEDGEVIESLAFQASGEGEINQPWIIPKDTEPGTYTIKVSDAFTSGETTFEITG
;
A
#
# COMPACT_ATOMS: atom_id res chain seq x y z
N ILE A 1 9.79 3.23 0.29
CA ILE A 1 8.46 2.62 0.06
C ILE A 1 8.62 1.82 -1.22
N SER A 2 8.33 0.54 -1.19
CA SER A 2 8.27 -0.31 -2.37
C SER A 2 6.94 -1.05 -2.40
N VAL A 3 6.47 -1.30 -3.61
CA VAL A 3 5.26 -2.07 -3.90
C VAL A 3 5.67 -3.14 -4.88
N GLU A 4 5.41 -4.39 -4.54
CA GLU A 4 5.81 -5.56 -5.33
C GLU A 4 4.58 -6.45 -5.56
N GLU A 5 4.61 -7.28 -6.60
CA GLU A 5 3.57 -8.30 -6.77
C GLU A 5 3.58 -9.27 -5.58
N GLY A 6 2.42 -9.47 -4.97
CA GLY A 6 2.22 -10.40 -3.87
C GLY A 6 1.69 -11.75 -4.33
N GLU A 7 1.48 -12.66 -3.39
CA GLU A 7 0.86 -13.96 -3.68
C GLU A 7 -0.64 -13.82 -3.97
N GLU A 8 -1.16 -14.60 -4.91
CA GLU A 8 -2.61 -14.74 -5.05
C GLU A 8 -3.17 -15.52 -3.85
N ILE A 9 -4.12 -14.92 -3.13
CA ILE A 9 -4.78 -15.57 -2.00
C ILE A 9 -6.04 -16.30 -2.51
N PRO A 10 -6.13 -17.64 -2.37
CA PRO A 10 -7.28 -18.40 -2.84
C PRO A 10 -8.60 -17.88 -2.23
N GLY A 11 -9.53 -17.50 -3.10
CA GLY A 11 -10.84 -16.96 -2.71
C GLY A 11 -10.89 -15.45 -2.47
N TYR A 12 -9.74 -14.76 -2.40
CA TYR A 12 -9.66 -13.32 -2.17
C TYR A 12 -9.14 -12.56 -3.40
N GLY A 13 -8.13 -13.09 -4.09
CA GLY A 13 -7.60 -12.53 -5.34
C GLY A 13 -6.11 -12.20 -5.30
N GLN A 14 -5.67 -11.41 -6.27
CA GLN A 14 -4.31 -10.93 -6.38
C GLN A 14 -3.98 -9.97 -5.23
N THR A 15 -2.72 -9.97 -4.80
CA THR A 15 -2.24 -9.04 -3.78
C THR A 15 -1.02 -8.28 -4.26
N LEU A 16 -0.77 -7.13 -3.63
CA LEU A 16 0.50 -6.44 -3.70
C LEU A 16 1.15 -6.47 -2.32
N GLN A 17 2.47 -6.62 -2.30
CA GLN A 17 3.24 -6.51 -1.08
C GLN A 17 3.66 -5.06 -0.87
N ILE A 18 3.18 -4.44 0.21
CA ILE A 18 3.55 -3.07 0.58
C ILE A 18 4.69 -3.13 1.61
N ILE A 19 5.83 -2.54 1.25
CA ILE A 19 7.02 -2.50 2.11
C ILE A 19 7.39 -1.04 2.41
N VAL A 20 7.42 -0.72 3.70
CA VAL A 20 7.87 0.58 4.22
C VAL A 20 8.98 0.34 5.22
N ILE A 21 10.10 1.04 5.09
CA ILE A 21 11.27 0.92 5.97
C ILE A 21 11.60 2.26 6.62
N GLY A 22 12.25 2.22 7.78
CA GLY A 22 12.66 3.41 8.52
C GLY A 22 11.52 4.08 9.28
N VAL A 23 10.46 3.32 9.58
CA VAL A 23 9.30 3.77 10.37
C VAL A 23 9.40 3.24 11.78
N SER A 24 8.83 3.92 12.78
CA SER A 24 8.96 3.49 14.20
C SER A 24 7.68 3.60 15.01
N GLN A 25 6.59 3.99 14.37
CA GLN A 25 5.29 4.22 15.00
C GLN A 25 4.17 3.69 14.09
N THR A 26 2.92 4.00 14.45
CA THR A 26 1.79 3.76 13.54
C THR A 26 1.91 4.66 12.32
N VAL A 27 1.72 4.06 11.16
CA VAL A 27 1.81 4.71 9.86
C VAL A 27 0.47 4.54 9.15
N ASP A 28 -0.04 5.65 8.65
CA ASP A 28 -1.19 5.70 7.77
C ASP A 28 -0.74 5.51 6.32
N ILE A 29 -1.46 4.69 5.57
CA ILE A 29 -1.21 4.38 4.17
C ILE A 29 -2.49 4.62 3.38
N ASP A 30 -2.46 5.59 2.47
CA ASP A 30 -3.53 5.85 1.52
C ASP A 30 -3.15 5.31 0.15
N ILE A 31 -4.08 4.60 -0.48
CA ILE A 31 -3.97 4.14 -1.86
C ILE A 31 -4.88 5.02 -2.70
N ILE A 32 -4.28 5.71 -3.67
CA ILE A 32 -4.90 6.82 -4.39
C ILE A 32 -4.89 6.50 -5.89
N SER A 33 -6.04 6.64 -6.55
CA SER A 33 -6.17 6.49 -8.01
C SER A 33 -5.49 7.64 -8.76
N GLU A 34 -5.30 7.47 -10.07
CA GLU A 34 -4.75 8.51 -10.95
C GLU A 34 -5.57 9.82 -10.92
N ASP A 35 -6.89 9.73 -10.71
CA ASP A 35 -7.79 10.89 -10.56
C ASP A 35 -7.68 11.57 -9.19
N GLY A 36 -6.86 11.05 -8.28
CA GLY A 36 -6.64 11.59 -6.94
C GLY A 36 -7.66 11.13 -5.90
N GLU A 37 -8.47 10.11 -6.20
CA GLU A 37 -9.43 9.54 -5.25
C GLU A 37 -8.74 8.52 -4.32
N VAL A 38 -8.94 8.65 -3.02
CA VAL A 38 -8.49 7.64 -2.04
C VAL A 38 -9.42 6.43 -2.12
N ILE A 39 -8.91 5.32 -2.64
CA ILE A 39 -9.68 4.07 -2.78
C ILE A 39 -9.61 3.21 -1.51
N GLU A 40 -8.54 3.37 -0.72
CA GLU A 40 -8.39 2.67 0.55
C GLU A 40 -7.44 3.42 1.50
N SER A 41 -7.77 3.39 2.79
CA SER A 41 -6.92 3.90 3.87
C SER A 41 -6.63 2.78 4.87
N LEU A 42 -5.36 2.54 5.13
CA LEU A 42 -4.84 1.49 6.01
C LEU A 42 -4.00 2.11 7.11
N ALA A 43 -3.92 1.44 8.26
CA ALA A 43 -3.06 1.87 9.36
C ALA A 43 -2.37 0.68 10.00
N PHE A 44 -1.04 0.72 10.05
CA PHE A 44 -0.23 -0.36 10.62
C PHE A 44 0.80 0.17 11.60
N GLN A 45 1.02 -0.57 12.69
CA GLN A 45 2.13 -0.32 13.58
C GLN A 45 3.42 -0.87 12.96
N ALA A 46 4.47 -0.05 12.92
CA ALA A 46 5.80 -0.53 12.52
C ALA A 46 6.28 -1.70 13.40
N SER A 47 6.98 -2.64 12.79
CA SER A 47 7.63 -3.74 13.49
C SER A 47 8.77 -3.23 14.37
N GLY A 48 9.31 -4.10 15.24
CA GLY A 48 10.49 -3.78 16.06
C GLY A 48 11.77 -3.51 15.25
N GLU A 49 11.80 -3.91 13.98
CA GLU A 49 12.92 -3.65 13.05
C GLU A 49 12.72 -2.35 12.25
N GLY A 50 11.59 -1.69 12.46
CA GLY A 50 11.27 -0.42 11.83
C GLY A 50 10.73 -0.56 10.41
N GLU A 51 9.95 -1.62 10.17
CA GLU A 51 9.34 -1.92 8.88
C GLU A 51 7.83 -2.17 8.97
N ILE A 52 7.15 -1.95 7.85
CA ILE A 52 5.82 -2.49 7.55
C ILE A 52 5.99 -3.36 6.32
N ASN A 53 5.49 -4.59 6.40
CA ASN A 53 5.54 -5.57 5.34
C ASN A 53 4.20 -6.31 5.34
N GLN A 54 3.22 -5.79 4.61
CA GLN A 54 1.84 -6.28 4.64
C GLN A 54 1.31 -6.53 3.22
N PRO A 55 0.59 -7.65 3.01
CA PRO A 55 -0.13 -7.86 1.76
C PRO A 55 -1.37 -6.95 1.72
N TRP A 56 -1.58 -6.30 0.59
CA TRP A 56 -2.80 -5.60 0.26
C TRP A 56 -3.55 -6.38 -0.83
N ILE A 57 -4.79 -6.77 -0.55
CA ILE A 57 -5.65 -7.46 -1.51
C ILE A 57 -6.24 -6.41 -2.43
N ILE A 58 -5.98 -6.53 -3.74
CA ILE A 58 -6.54 -5.61 -4.73
C ILE A 58 -8.06 -5.80 -4.76
N PRO A 59 -8.87 -4.76 -4.48
CA PRO A 59 -10.32 -4.86 -4.60
C PRO A 59 -10.74 -5.33 -6.00
N LYS A 60 -11.77 -6.18 -6.08
CA LYS A 60 -12.19 -6.81 -7.35
C LYS A 60 -12.62 -5.82 -8.42
N ASP A 61 -13.11 -4.67 -8.01
CA ASP A 61 -13.63 -3.62 -8.88
C ASP A 61 -12.59 -2.51 -9.13
N THR A 62 -11.32 -2.73 -8.75
CA THR A 62 -10.24 -1.78 -9.02
C THR A 62 -9.90 -1.77 -10.51
N GLU A 63 -10.02 -0.60 -11.12
CA GLU A 63 -9.72 -0.41 -12.55
C GLU A 63 -8.20 -0.46 -12.81
N PRO A 64 -7.75 -1.01 -13.94
CA PRO A 64 -6.34 -0.94 -14.32
C PRO A 64 -5.88 0.51 -14.47
N GLY A 65 -4.66 0.81 -14.03
CA GLY A 65 -4.12 2.17 -14.07
C GLY A 65 -2.93 2.40 -13.15
N THR A 66 -2.47 3.66 -13.10
CA THR A 66 -1.42 4.10 -12.18
C THR A 66 -2.03 4.52 -10.85
N TYR A 67 -1.49 4.01 -9.76
CA TYR A 67 -1.91 4.34 -8.40
C TYR A 67 -0.73 4.89 -7.61
N THR A 68 -1.05 5.68 -6.59
CA THR A 68 -0.08 6.22 -5.64
C THR A 68 -0.32 5.59 -4.27
N ILE A 69 0.72 5.01 -3.67
CA ILE A 69 0.75 4.75 -2.24
C ILE A 69 1.37 5.95 -1.55
N LYS A 70 0.58 6.62 -0.73
CA LYS A 70 1.05 7.66 0.16
C LYS A 70 1.14 7.11 1.57
N VAL A 71 2.28 7.32 2.19
CA VAL A 71 2.61 6.86 3.53
C VAL A 71 2.86 8.08 4.40
N SER A 72 2.22 8.16 5.55
CA SER A 72 2.43 9.26 6.50
C SER A 72 2.41 8.79 7.94
N ASP A 73 3.20 9.47 8.76
CA ASP A 73 3.15 9.34 10.21
C ASP A 73 3.13 10.73 10.85
N ALA A 74 3.24 10.81 12.19
CA ALA A 74 3.15 12.08 12.90
C ALA A 74 4.28 13.08 12.57
N PHE A 75 5.35 12.66 11.89
CA PHE A 75 6.54 13.48 11.66
C PHE A 75 6.91 13.63 10.17
N THR A 76 6.59 12.63 9.35
CA THR A 76 7.10 12.50 7.98
C THR A 76 6.05 11.90 7.05
N SER A 77 6.22 12.14 5.76
CA SER A 77 5.44 11.48 4.72
C SER A 77 6.32 11.13 3.52
N GLY A 78 5.94 10.11 2.78
CA GLY A 78 6.55 9.74 1.51
C GLY A 78 5.51 9.07 0.62
N GLU A 79 5.82 8.95 -0.66
CA GLU A 79 4.94 8.30 -1.61
C GLU A 79 5.71 7.55 -2.69
N THR A 80 5.03 6.61 -3.34
CA THR A 80 5.51 5.92 -4.53
C THR A 80 4.33 5.55 -5.42
N THR A 81 4.59 5.28 -6.69
CA THR A 81 3.57 4.90 -7.67
C THR A 81 3.75 3.45 -8.10
N PHE A 82 2.66 2.80 -8.45
CA PHE A 82 2.63 1.43 -8.97
C PHE A 82 1.52 1.29 -10.02
N GLU A 83 1.62 0.27 -10.87
CA GLU A 83 0.62 -0.01 -11.90
C GLU A 83 -0.18 -1.26 -11.52
N ILE A 84 -1.50 -1.18 -11.66
CA ILE A 84 -2.38 -2.34 -11.65
C ILE A 84 -2.70 -2.68 -13.10
N THR A 85 -2.35 -3.89 -13.53
CA THR A 85 -2.65 -4.40 -14.87
C THR A 85 -3.88 -5.34 -14.82
N GLY A 86 -4.70 -5.32 -15.86
CA GLY A 86 -5.93 -6.11 -15.99
C GLY A 86 -5.78 -7.36 -16.84
#